data_AF-A0A0C2R5T8-F1
#
_entry.id   AF-A0A0C2R5T8-F1
#
_cell.length_a   1.000
_cell.length_b   1.000
_cell.length_c   1.000
_cell.angle_alpha   90.00
_cell.angle_beta   90.00
_cell.angle_gamma   90.00
#
_symmetry.space_group_name_H-M   'P 1'
#
loop_
_entity.id
_entity.type
_entity.pdbx_description
1 polymer ?
#
loop_
_entity_poly.entity_id
_entity_poly.type
_entity_poly.pdbx_seq_one_letter_code
_entity_poly.pdbx_strand_id
1 'polypeptide(L)' 'MLENVMEFYRNIPPKQCASCGDKMEEQAEAYSTVCDKCSSSI' A
#
# COMPACT_ATOMS: atom_id res chain seq x y z
N MET A 1 21.22 -4.23 6.28
CA MET A 1 20.76 -5.38 7.07
C MET A 1 19.61 -4.88 7.93
N LEU A 2 18.46 -5.56 8.00
CA LEU A 2 17.35 -5.13 8.85
C LEU A 2 17.78 -5.33 10.32
N GLU A 3 18.27 -4.27 10.95
CA GLU A 3 18.85 -4.31 12.30
C GLU A 3 17.81 -4.73 13.36
N ASN A 4 16.53 -4.48 13.12
CA ASN A 4 15.44 -4.93 13.96
C ASN A 4 14.17 -5.19 13.14
N VAL A 5 13.85 -6.47 12.95
CA VAL A 5 12.68 -6.91 12.18
C VAL A 5 11.36 -6.46 12.83
N MET A 6 11.30 -6.37 14.16
CA MET A 6 10.09 -5.90 14.87
C MET A 6 9.83 -4.41 14.65
N GLU A 7 10.88 -3.59 14.65
CA GLU A 7 10.78 -2.16 14.32
C GLU A 7 10.37 -1.94 12.86
N PHE A 8 10.82 -2.81 11.94
CA PHE A 8 10.35 -2.76 10.56
C PHE A 8 8.84 -3.01 10.47
N TYR A 9 8.32 -4.08 11.08
CA TYR A 9 6.88 -4.37 11.06
C TYR A 9 6.04 -3.29 11.75
N ARG A 10 6.54 -2.70 12.85
CA ARG A 10 5.87 -1.58 13.55
C ARG A 10 5.79 -0.30 12.72
N ASN A 11 6.76 -0.09 11.83
CA ASN A 11 6.87 1.10 11.00
C ASN A 11 6.61 0.78 9.52
N ILE A 12 5.83 -0.26 9.21
CA ILE A 12 5.45 -0.56 7.82
C ILE A 12 4.72 0.65 7.25
N PRO A 13 5.21 1.23 6.14
CA PRO A 13 4.52 2.33 5.50
C PRO A 13 3.17 1.84 5.00
N PRO A 14 2.14 2.71 5.03
CA PRO A 14 0.85 2.33 4.49
C PRO A 14 0.96 2.04 2.99
N LYS A 15 0.10 1.16 2.49
CA LYS A 15 0.04 0.82 1.06
C LYS A 15 -0.22 2.08 0.23
N GLN A 16 0.51 2.24 -0.88
CA GLN A 16 0.40 3.37 -1.79
C GLN A 16 -0.02 2.90 -3.19
N CYS A 17 -0.83 3.70 -3.87
CA CYS A 17 -1.26 3.43 -5.24
C CYS A 17 -0.08 3.54 -6.20
N ALA A 18 0.14 2.52 -7.03
CA ALA A 18 1.20 2.53 -8.04
C ALA A 18 0.99 3.58 -9.15
N SER A 19 -0.24 4.08 -9.32
CA SER A 19 -0.57 5.07 -10.36
C SER A 19 -0.50 6.52 -9.88
N CYS A 20 -1.02 6.82 -8.68
CA CYS A 20 -1.10 8.20 -8.18
C CYS A 20 -0.28 8.46 -6.92
N GLY A 21 0.26 7.43 -6.26
CA GLY A 21 1.02 7.55 -5.01
C GLY A 21 0.17 7.80 -3.76
N ASP A 22 -1.15 7.96 -3.88
CA ASP A 22 -2.02 8.15 -2.72
C ASP A 22 -2.01 6.95 -1.79
N LYS A 23 -2.18 7.23 -0.49
CA LYS A 23 -2.41 6.22 0.52
C LYS A 23 -3.68 5.44 0.17
N MET A 24 -3.56 4.13 0.05
CA MET A 24 -4.69 3.22 -0.15
C MET A 24 -5.26 2.87 1.24
N GLU A 25 -6.54 3.17 1.45
CA GLU A 25 -7.30 2.55 2.55
C GLU A 25 -7.47 1.06 2.27
N GLU A 26 -7.54 0.27 3.34
CA GLU A 26 -7.55 -1.20 3.26
C GLU A 26 -8.53 -1.71 2.20
N GLN A 27 -7.96 -2.39 1.21
CA GLN A 27 -8.72 -3.15 0.24
C GLN A 27 -8.84 -4.57 0.80
N ALA A 28 -10.05 -5.13 0.84
CA ALA A 28 -10.25 -6.55 1.17
C ALA A 28 -9.45 -7.46 0.21
N GLU A 29 -9.12 -6.95 -0.98
CA GLU A 29 -8.30 -7.60 -1.99
C GLU A 29 -6.84 -7.11 -1.91
N ALA A 30 -6.00 -7.87 -1.22
CA ALA A 30 -4.59 -7.55 -1.03
C ALA A 30 -3.78 -7.48 -2.35
N TYR A 31 -4.29 -8.07 -3.44
CA TYR A 31 -3.58 -8.19 -4.73
C TYR A 31 -3.61 -6.95 -5.62
N SER A 32 -4.53 -6.01 -5.41
CA SER A 32 -4.58 -4.79 -6.24
C SER A 32 -3.44 -3.83 -5.87
N THR A 33 -2.73 -3.30 -6.86
CA THR A 33 -1.67 -2.30 -6.68
C THR A 33 -2.12 -0.87 -6.97
N VAL A 34 -3.36 -0.69 -7.40
CA VAL A 34 -3.95 0.57 -7.85
C VAL A 34 -5.21 0.86 -7.02
N CYS A 35 -5.43 2.11 -6.61
CA CYS A 35 -6.60 2.50 -5.82
C CYS A 35 -7.89 2.50 -6.65
N ASP A 36 -9.05 2.43 -5.98
CA ASP A 36 -10.37 2.42 -6.64
C ASP A 36 -10.58 3.59 -7.60
N LYS A 37 -10.06 4.77 -7.25
CA LYS A 37 -10.15 5.97 -8.10
C LYS A 37 -9.45 5.77 -9.45
N CYS A 38 -8.28 5.12 -9.42
CA CYS A 38 -7.48 4.88 -10.61
C CYS A 38 -7.93 3.61 -11.35
N SER A 39 -8.45 2.59 -10.66
CA SER A 39 -8.97 1.38 -11.31
C SER A 39 -10.30 1.63 -12.03
N SER A 40 -11.15 2.51 -11.51
CA SER A 40 -12.43 2.91 -12.13
C SER A 40 -12.29 3.91 -13.27
N SER A 41 -11.08 4.44 -13.51
CA SER A 41 -10.78 5.35 -14.63
C SER A 41 -10.28 4.63 -15.88
N ILE A 42 -10.51 3.31 -15.98
CA ILE A 42 -10.10 2.45 -17.09
C ILE A 42 -11.28 1.98 -17.91
#